data_AF-A0A7H8PNL9-F1
#
_entry.id   AF-A0A7H8PNL9-F1
#
_cell.length_a   1.000
_cell.length_b   1.000
_cell.length_c   1.000
_cell.angle_alpha   90.00
_cell.angle_beta   90.00
_cell.angle_gamma   90.00
#
_symmetry.space_group_name_H-M   'P 1'
#
loop_
_entity.id
_entity.type
_entity.pdbx_description
1 polymer ?
#
loop_
_entity_poly.entity_id
_entity_poly.type
_entity_poly.pdbx_seq_one_letter_code
_entity_poly.pdbx_strand_id
1 'polypeptide(L)'
;MAFKIDKLKIKILAKYLTKSLLFLIPVLTIAKPLPPTKKKKMNNQQAFIIRCAPSGINRLDELLVKNQIVIGWSYTKDELFNTSLNRDEFKQRLKEIYHPNYENNPYSLGQATGYMWRFIREMKVGDLAIVPIPRAFYLGEITSSTIYLENKVEADTAIRRNVKWMNNGKPIQRDYCGAGLISRLKYQGTCVSATDLIEDIKLALESSKKKSKPNFKRGVFR
;
A
#
# COMPACT_ATOMS: atom_id res chain seq x y z
N MET A 1 44.04 -50.73 9.56
CA MET A 1 44.32 -52.10 9.10
C MET A 1 43.02 -52.75 8.67
N ALA A 2 42.93 -53.18 7.42
CA ALA A 2 41.70 -53.65 6.78
C ALA A 2 41.24 -55.01 7.31
N PHE A 3 39.96 -55.15 7.68
CA PHE A 3 39.30 -56.45 7.81
C PHE A 3 38.34 -56.65 6.64
N LYS A 4 38.79 -57.51 5.73
CA LYS A 4 38.11 -57.99 4.54
C LYS A 4 37.06 -59.02 4.98
N ILE A 5 35.77 -58.71 4.89
CA ILE A 5 34.70 -59.68 5.11
C ILE A 5 34.14 -60.12 3.75
N ASP A 6 33.99 -61.44 3.70
CA ASP A 6 34.00 -62.32 2.54
C ASP A 6 32.70 -62.25 1.70
N LYS A 7 32.85 -62.04 0.38
CA LYS A 7 31.73 -61.87 -0.58
C LYS A 7 30.87 -63.13 -0.74
N LEU A 8 31.23 -64.25 -0.11
CA LEU A 8 30.50 -65.52 -0.19
C LEU A 8 29.36 -65.66 0.84
N LYS A 9 29.37 -64.90 1.95
CA LYS A 9 28.30 -64.96 2.98
C LYS A 9 27.05 -64.12 2.66
N ILE A 10 27.16 -63.15 1.74
CA ILE A 10 26.02 -62.27 1.37
C ILE A 10 25.07 -62.93 0.36
N LYS A 11 25.54 -63.92 -0.42
CA LYS A 11 24.70 -64.61 -1.42
C LYS A 11 23.69 -65.61 -0.83
N ILE A 12 23.86 -66.04 0.41
CA ILE A 12 22.99 -67.06 1.02
C ILE A 12 21.82 -66.44 1.81
N LEU A 13 21.97 -65.23 2.38
CA LEU A 13 20.83 -64.52 2.99
C LEU A 13 19.84 -63.92 1.97
N ALA A 14 20.28 -63.67 0.72
CA ALA A 14 19.40 -63.11 -0.32
C ALA A 14 18.42 -64.12 -0.93
N LYS A 15 18.53 -65.42 -0.62
CA LYS A 15 17.74 -66.49 -1.25
C LYS A 15 16.55 -66.98 -0.42
N TYR A 16 16.42 -66.56 0.84
CA TYR A 16 15.41 -67.07 1.78
C TYR A 16 14.36 -66.04 2.24
N LEU A 17 14.34 -64.84 1.66
CA LEU A 17 13.27 -63.84 1.89
C LEU A 17 12.34 -63.67 0.67
N THR A 18 12.34 -64.62 -0.26
CA THR A 18 11.56 -64.58 -1.52
C THR A 18 10.21 -65.30 -1.48
N LYS A 19 9.73 -65.82 -0.35
CA LYS A 19 8.39 -66.43 -0.31
C LYS A 19 7.69 -66.10 1.00
N SER A 20 6.56 -65.40 0.85
CA SER A 20 5.50 -65.16 1.85
C SER A 20 5.45 -63.73 2.41
N LEU A 21 5.07 -62.77 1.56
CA LEU A 21 4.25 -61.62 1.97
C LEU A 21 3.54 -61.00 0.74
N LEU A 22 2.83 -61.82 -0.03
CA LEU A 22 1.65 -61.32 -0.74
C LEU A 22 0.49 -61.54 0.21
N PHE A 23 -0.13 -60.47 0.72
CA PHE A 23 -1.58 -60.28 0.77
C PHE A 23 -1.89 -58.96 1.50
N LEU A 24 -2.75 -58.16 0.85
CA LEU A 24 -3.48 -57.00 1.37
C LEU A 24 -2.71 -55.68 1.57
N ILE A 25 -2.51 -54.94 0.47
CA ILE A 25 -2.49 -53.47 0.51
C ILE A 25 -3.53 -52.99 -0.51
N PRO A 26 -4.58 -52.26 -0.10
CA PRO A 26 -5.54 -51.70 -1.05
C PRO A 26 -4.83 -50.69 -1.94
N VAL A 27 -5.15 -50.72 -3.23
CA VAL A 27 -4.70 -49.73 -4.21
C VAL A 27 -5.22 -48.35 -3.77
N LEU A 28 -4.42 -47.61 -3.02
CA LEU A 28 -4.61 -46.17 -2.86
C LEU A 28 -4.37 -45.57 -4.24
N THR A 29 -5.47 -45.18 -4.89
CA THR A 29 -5.42 -44.28 -6.03
C THR A 29 -4.72 -43.02 -5.56
N ILE A 30 -3.47 -42.81 -6.00
CA ILE A 30 -2.77 -41.55 -5.79
C ILE A 30 -3.60 -40.50 -6.56
N ALA A 31 -4.35 -39.69 -5.83
CA ALA A 31 -5.03 -38.55 -6.41
C ALA A 31 -3.98 -37.71 -7.13
N LYS A 32 -4.18 -37.48 -8.43
CA LYS A 32 -3.33 -36.56 -9.20
C LYS A 32 -3.25 -35.25 -8.42
N PRO A 33 -2.06 -34.67 -8.20
CA PRO A 33 -1.96 -33.38 -7.53
C PRO A 33 -2.86 -32.40 -8.29
N LEU A 34 -3.73 -31.72 -7.54
CA LEU A 34 -4.55 -30.64 -8.08
C LEU A 34 -3.62 -29.72 -8.89
N PRO A 35 -4.01 -29.35 -10.13
CA PRO A 35 -3.22 -28.40 -10.89
C PRO A 35 -2.96 -27.18 -10.00
N PRO A 36 -1.74 -26.62 -10.00
CA PRO A 36 -1.44 -25.47 -9.18
C PRO A 36 -2.50 -24.42 -9.46
N THR A 37 -3.31 -24.12 -8.45
CA THR A 37 -4.26 -23.02 -8.53
C THR A 37 -3.43 -21.80 -8.89
N LYS A 38 -3.74 -21.15 -10.03
CA LYS A 38 -3.09 -19.91 -10.42
C LYS A 38 -3.15 -18.99 -9.21
N LYS A 39 -2.03 -18.81 -8.50
CA LYS A 39 -1.93 -17.84 -7.41
C LYS A 39 -2.30 -16.51 -8.03
N LYS A 40 -3.50 -16.01 -7.70
CA LYS A 40 -3.94 -14.67 -8.07
C LYS A 40 -2.82 -13.74 -7.59
N LYS A 41 -2.13 -13.07 -8.51
CA LYS A 41 -1.11 -12.06 -8.19
C LYS A 41 -1.78 -11.10 -7.19
N MET A 42 -1.41 -11.19 -5.92
CA MET A 42 -1.95 -10.28 -4.92
C MET A 42 -1.43 -8.91 -5.31
N ASN A 43 -2.33 -8.07 -5.81
CA ASN A 43 -1.99 -6.72 -6.18
C ASN A 43 -1.70 -5.99 -4.86
N ASN A 44 -0.43 -5.77 -4.53
CA ASN A 44 -0.01 -5.05 -3.31
C ASN A 44 -0.21 -3.53 -3.48
N GLN A 45 -1.33 -3.15 -4.09
CA GLN A 45 -1.76 -1.79 -4.26
C GLN A 45 -2.08 -1.23 -2.88
N GLN A 46 -1.63 0.00 -2.61
CA GLN A 46 -1.94 0.72 -1.40
C GLN A 46 -2.90 1.88 -1.71
N ALA A 47 -3.52 2.44 -0.67
CA ALA A 47 -4.35 3.61 -0.79
C ALA A 47 -4.02 4.62 0.29
N PHE A 48 -4.05 5.90 -0.07
CA PHE A 48 -3.68 6.99 0.82
C PHE A 48 -4.69 8.13 0.73
N ILE A 49 -5.16 8.62 1.86
CA ILE A 49 -5.87 9.89 1.95
C ILE A 49 -4.87 11.02 1.96
N ILE A 50 -5.04 11.97 1.05
CA ILE A 50 -4.17 13.13 0.86
C ILE A 50 -4.97 14.42 1.01
N ARG A 51 -4.54 15.30 1.92
CA ARG A 51 -5.06 16.67 2.04
C ARG A 51 -4.15 17.59 1.24
N CYS A 52 -4.61 17.98 0.05
CA CYS A 52 -3.89 18.90 -0.85
C CYS A 52 -4.04 20.36 -0.39
N ALA A 53 -3.71 20.64 0.87
CA ALA A 53 -3.79 21.96 1.48
C ALA A 53 -2.50 22.33 2.24
N PRO A 54 -1.33 22.30 1.59
CA PRO A 54 -0.08 22.71 2.21
C PRO A 54 -0.19 24.16 2.72
N SER A 55 0.44 24.42 3.88
CA SER A 55 0.32 25.70 4.59
C SER A 55 -1.13 26.17 4.82
N GLY A 56 -2.09 25.23 4.87
CA GLY A 56 -3.50 25.53 5.11
C GLY A 56 -4.27 26.04 3.90
N ILE A 57 -3.64 26.17 2.72
CA ILE A 57 -4.30 26.73 1.55
C ILE A 57 -4.68 25.62 0.58
N ASN A 58 -5.97 25.51 0.27
CA ASN A 58 -6.47 24.50 -0.67
C ASN A 58 -5.87 24.70 -2.08
N ARG A 59 -5.20 23.67 -2.60
CA ARG A 59 -4.59 23.66 -3.94
C ARG A 59 -5.34 22.80 -4.95
N LEU A 60 -6.49 22.23 -4.58
CA LEU A 60 -7.15 21.19 -5.35
C LEU A 60 -7.45 21.60 -6.79
N ASP A 61 -7.95 22.81 -7.03
CA ASP A 61 -8.35 23.24 -8.37
C ASP A 61 -7.16 23.25 -9.35
N GLU A 62 -5.99 23.78 -8.94
CA GLU A 62 -4.79 23.73 -9.79
C GLU A 62 -4.30 22.29 -10.03
N LEU A 63 -4.47 21.43 -9.04
CA LEU A 63 -3.98 20.05 -9.05
C LEU A 63 -4.84 19.13 -9.91
N LEU A 64 -6.15 19.38 -9.96
CA LEU A 64 -7.05 18.68 -10.88
C LEU A 64 -6.64 18.94 -12.33
N VAL A 65 -6.39 20.21 -12.69
CA VAL A 65 -5.93 20.60 -14.03
C VAL A 65 -4.57 19.98 -14.37
N LYS A 66 -3.64 19.98 -13.41
CA LYS A 66 -2.28 19.47 -13.60
C LYS A 66 -2.14 17.95 -13.44
N ASN A 67 -3.22 17.23 -13.09
CA ASN A 67 -3.16 15.79 -12.80
C ASN A 67 -2.12 15.47 -11.71
N GLN A 68 -2.18 16.18 -10.60
CA GLN A 68 -1.18 16.08 -9.52
C GLN A 68 -1.81 15.99 -8.12
N ILE A 69 -1.02 15.52 -7.16
CA ILE A 69 -1.24 15.69 -5.72
C ILE A 69 0.00 16.34 -5.11
N VAL A 70 -0.17 16.98 -3.96
CA VAL A 70 0.88 17.75 -3.29
C VAL A 70 0.81 17.59 -1.78
N ILE A 71 1.97 17.67 -1.13
CA ILE A 71 2.10 17.91 0.30
C ILE A 71 3.03 19.12 0.54
N GLY A 72 3.00 19.66 1.75
CA GLY A 72 3.88 20.74 2.16
C GLY A 72 5.27 20.24 2.52
N TRP A 73 5.94 20.99 3.40
CA TRP A 73 7.33 20.79 3.81
C TRP A 73 8.32 21.01 2.67
N SER A 74 8.10 22.04 1.87
CA SER A 74 8.91 22.27 0.67
C SER A 74 10.36 22.64 0.93
N TYR A 75 10.72 23.20 2.09
CA TYR A 75 12.11 23.51 2.44
C TYR A 75 13.00 22.28 2.69
N THR A 76 12.47 21.05 2.63
CA THR A 76 13.30 19.85 2.82
C THR A 76 14.22 19.54 1.65
N LYS A 77 14.03 20.22 0.52
CA LYS A 77 14.75 19.92 -0.72
C LYS A 77 14.73 18.42 -1.02
N ASP A 78 15.81 17.91 -1.59
CA ASP A 78 16.09 16.51 -1.83
C ASP A 78 16.75 15.81 -0.61
N GLU A 79 17.01 16.52 0.49
CA GLU A 79 17.66 15.94 1.68
C GLU A 79 16.88 14.75 2.24
N LEU A 80 15.55 14.87 2.28
CA LEU A 80 14.66 13.80 2.72
C LEU A 80 14.32 12.80 1.61
N PHE A 81 14.87 12.94 0.41
CA PHE A 81 14.60 12.04 -0.72
C PHE A 81 15.65 10.93 -0.82
N ASN A 82 16.75 11.03 -0.08
CA ASN A 82 17.76 9.97 0.04
C ASN A 82 17.19 8.68 0.68
N THR A 83 17.05 7.62 -0.12
CA THR A 83 16.48 6.34 0.30
C THR A 83 17.31 5.56 1.32
N SER A 84 18.56 5.95 1.59
CA SER A 84 19.38 5.33 2.64
C SER A 84 18.96 5.75 4.05
N LEU A 85 18.25 6.87 4.19
CA LEU A 85 17.81 7.36 5.49
C LEU A 85 16.79 6.40 6.10
N ASN A 86 17.08 5.94 7.31
CA ASN A 86 16.09 5.28 8.13
C ASN A 86 15.07 6.30 8.67
N ARG A 87 14.02 5.79 9.32
CA ARG A 87 12.89 6.64 9.75
C ARG A 87 13.25 7.63 10.86
N ASP A 88 14.19 7.28 11.73
CA ASP A 88 14.63 8.15 12.82
C ASP A 88 15.58 9.23 12.31
N GLU A 89 16.48 8.89 11.38
CA GLU A 89 17.32 9.87 10.67
C GLU A 89 16.46 10.85 9.87
N PHE A 90 15.44 10.36 9.16
CA PHE A 90 14.48 11.19 8.45
C PHE A 90 13.78 12.17 9.40
N LYS A 91 13.32 11.69 10.56
CA LYS A 91 12.66 12.51 11.58
C LYS A 91 13.61 13.59 12.12
N GLN A 92 14.86 13.23 12.39
CA GLN A 92 15.86 14.14 12.92
C GLN A 92 16.18 15.25 11.92
N ARG A 93 16.41 14.90 10.65
CA ARG A 93 16.61 15.87 9.56
C ARG A 93 15.41 16.81 9.39
N LEU A 94 14.19 16.26 9.44
CA LEU A 94 12.97 17.07 9.38
C LEU A 94 12.89 18.08 10.54
N LYS A 95 13.29 17.67 11.75
CA LYS A 95 13.34 18.55 12.92
C LYS A 95 14.34 19.70 12.73
N GLU A 96 15.52 19.40 12.19
CA GLU A 96 16.59 20.38 11.95
C GLU A 96 16.17 21.42 10.91
N ILE A 97 15.62 20.98 9.77
CA ILE A 97 15.20 21.85 8.66
C ILE A 97 14.09 22.82 9.07
N TYR A 98 13.14 22.36 9.90
CA TYR A 98 12.02 23.17 10.38
C TYR A 98 12.22 23.67 11.81
N HIS A 99 13.44 23.79 12.28
CA HIS A 99 13.70 24.45 13.55
C HIS A 99 13.26 25.93 13.46
N PRO A 100 12.58 26.50 14.49
CA PRO A 100 12.25 25.91 15.80
C PRO A 100 10.87 25.24 15.87
N ASN A 101 10.12 25.12 14.77
CA ASN A 101 8.72 24.68 14.71
C ASN A 101 8.44 23.36 15.44
N TYR A 102 9.44 22.47 15.55
CA TYR A 102 9.34 21.16 16.17
C TYR A 102 10.15 20.99 17.47
N GLU A 103 10.85 22.02 17.94
CA GLU A 103 11.79 21.91 19.07
C GLU A 103 11.14 21.32 20.32
N ASN A 104 9.94 21.82 20.66
CA ASN A 104 9.16 21.42 21.83
C ASN A 104 7.83 20.72 21.46
N ASN A 105 7.72 20.17 20.25
CA ASN A 105 6.48 19.54 19.77
C ASN A 105 6.73 18.16 19.14
N PRO A 106 7.12 17.15 19.94
CA PRO A 106 7.45 15.81 19.44
C PRO A 106 6.26 15.10 18.79
N TYR A 107 5.03 15.42 19.22
CA TYR A 107 3.80 14.87 18.63
C TYR A 107 3.60 15.38 17.20
N SER A 108 3.66 16.69 16.98
CA SER A 108 3.55 17.29 15.64
C SER A 108 4.67 16.81 14.72
N LEU A 109 5.91 16.73 15.23
CA LEU A 109 7.05 16.18 14.49
C LEU A 109 6.81 14.72 14.07
N GLY A 110 6.26 13.89 14.96
CA GLY A 110 5.93 12.50 14.65
C GLY A 110 4.86 12.38 13.56
N GLN A 111 3.84 13.25 13.59
CA GLN A 111 2.82 13.31 12.55
C GLN A 111 3.39 13.75 11.20
N ALA A 112 4.13 14.86 11.17
CA ALA A 112 4.79 15.35 9.96
C ALA A 112 5.72 14.29 9.35
N THR A 113 6.56 13.67 10.16
CA THR A 113 7.40 12.53 9.77
C THR A 113 6.56 11.42 9.14
N GLY A 114 5.48 11.01 9.78
CA GLY A 114 4.60 9.97 9.24
C GLY A 114 3.93 10.34 7.92
N TYR A 115 3.52 11.59 7.75
CA TYR A 115 2.88 12.03 6.51
C TYR A 115 3.88 12.07 5.36
N MET A 116 5.04 12.70 5.57
CA MET A 116 6.08 12.79 4.55
C MET A 116 6.65 11.42 4.20
N TRP A 117 6.93 10.57 5.19
CA TRP A 117 7.44 9.22 4.96
C TRP A 117 6.52 8.41 4.04
N ARG A 118 5.20 8.42 4.29
CA ARG A 118 4.23 7.73 3.45
C ARG A 118 4.23 8.26 2.02
N PHE A 119 4.17 9.58 1.87
CA PHE A 119 4.12 10.22 0.56
C PHE A 119 5.41 10.02 -0.25
N ILE A 120 6.58 10.07 0.40
CA ILE A 120 7.88 10.02 -0.28
C ILE A 120 8.37 8.58 -0.48
N ARG A 121 8.20 7.70 0.51
CA ARG A 121 8.80 6.34 0.55
C ARG A 121 7.81 5.22 0.27
N GLU A 122 6.63 5.26 0.89
CA GLU A 122 5.70 4.13 0.83
C GLU A 122 4.84 4.14 -0.43
N MET A 123 4.39 5.32 -0.85
CA MET A 123 3.54 5.51 -2.03
C MET A 123 4.31 5.23 -3.33
N LYS A 124 3.74 4.40 -4.19
CA LYS A 124 4.34 3.93 -5.45
C LYS A 124 3.40 4.13 -6.63
N VAL A 125 3.96 4.04 -7.84
CA VAL A 125 3.16 4.00 -9.07
C VAL A 125 2.16 2.83 -9.00
N GLY A 126 0.91 3.10 -9.35
CA GLY A 126 -0.21 2.17 -9.24
C GLY A 126 -0.98 2.25 -7.92
N ASP A 127 -0.47 2.92 -6.88
CA ASP A 127 -1.23 3.14 -5.64
C ASP A 127 -2.37 4.15 -5.85
N LEU A 128 -3.31 4.22 -4.91
CA LEU A 128 -4.45 5.12 -4.96
C LEU A 128 -4.25 6.34 -4.06
N ALA A 129 -4.53 7.53 -4.59
CA ALA A 129 -4.67 8.76 -3.84
C ALA A 129 -6.14 9.16 -3.74
N ILE A 130 -6.60 9.42 -2.53
CA ILE A 130 -7.95 9.83 -2.20
C ILE A 130 -7.87 11.25 -1.68
N VAL A 131 -8.51 12.19 -2.36
CA VAL A 131 -8.53 13.60 -1.95
C VAL A 131 -9.94 13.98 -1.51
N PRO A 132 -10.24 13.99 -0.19
CA PRO A 132 -11.59 14.21 0.26
C PRO A 132 -11.97 15.69 0.21
N ILE A 133 -13.20 15.92 -0.23
CA ILE A 133 -13.91 17.21 -0.17
C ILE A 133 -15.16 17.05 0.73
N PRO A 134 -15.91 18.10 1.10
CA PRO A 134 -16.94 18.01 2.14
C PRO A 134 -17.97 16.88 1.98
N ARG A 135 -18.46 16.62 0.75
CA ARG A 135 -19.49 15.59 0.47
C ARG A 135 -19.06 14.49 -0.50
N ALA A 136 -17.81 14.52 -0.95
CA ALA A 136 -17.30 13.60 -1.95
C ALA A 136 -15.78 13.43 -1.81
N PHE A 137 -15.14 12.75 -2.75
CA PHE A 137 -13.68 12.70 -2.86
C PHE A 137 -13.26 12.49 -4.31
N TYR A 138 -12.09 12.99 -4.67
CA TYR A 138 -11.42 12.60 -5.91
C TYR A 138 -10.59 11.35 -5.66
N LEU A 139 -10.57 10.46 -6.64
CA LEU A 139 -9.76 9.25 -6.63
C LEU A 139 -8.78 9.33 -7.79
N GLY A 140 -7.48 9.24 -7.51
CA GLY A 140 -6.43 9.20 -8.51
C GLY A 140 -5.56 7.97 -8.35
N GLU A 141 -5.07 7.43 -9.46
CA GLU A 141 -4.01 6.42 -9.45
C GLU A 141 -2.65 7.12 -9.58
N ILE A 142 -1.68 6.80 -8.74
CA ILE A 142 -0.34 7.38 -8.79
C ILE A 142 0.37 6.93 -10.06
N THR A 143 0.93 7.88 -10.81
CA THR A 143 1.61 7.63 -12.10
C THR A 143 3.09 8.01 -12.12
N SER A 144 3.60 8.60 -11.03
CA SER A 144 5.02 8.95 -10.90
C SER A 144 5.60 8.61 -9.53
N SER A 145 6.93 8.53 -9.47
CA SER A 145 7.68 8.75 -8.23
C SER A 145 7.45 10.17 -7.69
N THR A 146 7.97 10.45 -6.49
CA THR A 146 7.96 11.81 -5.92
C THR A 146 8.71 12.77 -6.85
N ILE A 147 8.12 13.93 -7.08
CA ILE A 147 8.65 15.04 -7.86
C ILE A 147 8.94 16.18 -6.89
N TYR A 148 10.08 16.84 -7.06
CA TYR A 148 10.41 18.08 -6.36
C TYR A 148 10.51 19.23 -7.36
N LEU A 149 9.78 20.31 -7.12
CA LEU A 149 9.78 21.51 -7.96
C LEU A 149 10.37 22.69 -7.18
N GLU A 150 11.65 22.99 -7.44
CA GLU A 150 12.38 24.07 -6.74
C GLU A 150 11.66 25.43 -6.85
N ASN A 151 11.08 25.73 -8.02
CA ASN A 151 10.31 26.96 -8.26
C ASN A 151 8.96 27.02 -7.51
N LYS A 152 8.64 26.03 -6.67
CA LYS A 152 7.41 25.94 -5.88
C LYS A 152 7.67 25.88 -4.37
N VAL A 153 8.92 26.08 -3.94
CA VAL A 153 9.30 26.07 -2.52
C VAL A 153 8.57 27.13 -1.71
N GLU A 154 8.63 28.38 -2.16
CA GLU A 154 7.97 29.52 -1.48
C GLU A 154 6.45 29.35 -1.34
N ALA A 155 5.82 28.66 -2.29
CA ALA A 155 4.38 28.39 -2.26
C ALA A 155 4.00 27.17 -1.39
N ASP A 156 5.00 26.54 -0.76
CA ASP A 156 4.94 25.26 -0.04
C ASP A 156 4.29 24.14 -0.87
N THR A 157 4.62 24.07 -2.16
CA THR A 157 4.05 23.05 -3.06
C THR A 157 5.10 22.35 -3.91
N ALA A 158 6.33 22.25 -3.42
CA ALA A 158 7.43 21.63 -4.17
C ALA A 158 7.28 20.10 -4.26
N ILE A 159 6.75 19.44 -3.24
CA ILE A 159 6.70 17.98 -3.14
C ILE A 159 5.40 17.44 -3.75
N ARG A 160 5.49 16.86 -4.94
CA ARG A 160 4.35 16.46 -5.77
C ARG A 160 4.43 15.02 -6.26
N ARG A 161 3.30 14.51 -6.74
CA ARG A 161 3.22 13.29 -7.56
C ARG A 161 2.17 13.47 -8.64
N ASN A 162 2.41 12.87 -9.80
CA ASN A 162 1.42 12.83 -10.87
C ASN A 162 0.39 11.73 -10.58
N VAL A 163 -0.85 11.98 -10.96
CA VAL A 163 -1.96 11.04 -10.81
C VAL A 163 -2.81 10.99 -12.07
N LYS A 164 -3.39 9.82 -12.36
CA LYS A 164 -4.48 9.70 -13.31
C LYS A 164 -5.79 9.75 -12.53
N TRP A 165 -6.55 10.84 -12.67
CA TRP A 165 -7.85 10.93 -12.01
C TRP A 165 -8.83 9.89 -12.57
N MET A 166 -9.39 9.09 -11.67
CA MET A 166 -10.39 8.08 -11.97
C MET A 166 -11.78 8.72 -12.09
N ASN A 167 -12.80 7.91 -12.40
CA ASN A 167 -14.19 8.38 -12.55
C ASN A 167 -14.32 9.55 -13.54
N ASN A 168 -13.54 9.52 -14.62
CA ASN A 168 -13.46 10.58 -15.64
C ASN A 168 -13.16 11.96 -15.04
N GLY A 169 -12.31 12.02 -14.01
CA GLY A 169 -11.95 13.25 -13.32
C GLY A 169 -13.05 13.82 -12.41
N LYS A 170 -14.16 13.11 -12.20
CA LYS A 170 -15.28 13.58 -11.36
C LYS A 170 -15.20 13.03 -9.94
N PRO A 171 -15.62 13.81 -8.93
CA PRO A 171 -15.60 13.34 -7.55
C PRO A 171 -16.65 12.24 -7.32
N ILE A 172 -16.31 11.28 -6.47
CA ILE A 172 -17.17 10.19 -6.00
C ILE A 172 -17.91 10.67 -4.75
N GLN A 173 -19.25 10.69 -4.80
CA GLN A 173 -20.09 11.12 -3.68
C GLN A 173 -19.97 10.14 -2.50
N ARG A 174 -20.01 10.66 -1.28
CA ARG A 174 -19.94 9.83 -0.05
C ARG A 174 -21.13 8.89 0.10
N ASP A 175 -22.24 9.14 -0.59
CA ASP A 175 -23.41 8.26 -0.64
C ASP A 175 -23.10 6.89 -1.26
N TYR A 176 -21.99 6.78 -2.01
CA TYR A 176 -21.48 5.51 -2.53
C TYR A 176 -20.47 4.83 -1.59
N CYS A 177 -20.29 5.32 -0.36
CA CYS A 177 -19.27 4.82 0.57
C CYS A 177 -19.89 4.11 1.78
N GLY A 178 -19.17 3.12 2.29
CA GLY A 178 -19.50 2.45 3.56
C GLY A 178 -19.10 3.32 4.74
N ALA A 179 -19.63 3.01 5.93
CA ALA A 179 -19.37 3.77 7.14
C ALA A 179 -17.87 3.85 7.49
N GLY A 180 -17.10 2.78 7.26
CA GLY A 180 -15.66 2.74 7.48
C GLY A 180 -14.90 3.76 6.63
N LEU A 181 -15.17 3.75 5.32
CA LEU A 181 -14.60 4.74 4.39
C LEU A 181 -15.06 6.17 4.73
N ILE A 182 -16.34 6.40 5.02
CA ILE A 182 -16.84 7.72 5.45
C ILE A 182 -16.09 8.22 6.69
N SER A 183 -15.86 7.34 7.68
CA SER A 183 -15.11 7.68 8.90
C SER A 183 -13.66 8.07 8.56
N ARG A 184 -12.98 7.25 7.74
CA ARG A 184 -11.59 7.53 7.33
C ARG A 184 -11.47 8.84 6.54
N LEU A 185 -12.44 9.17 5.68
CA LEU A 185 -12.51 10.44 4.93
C LEU A 185 -12.66 11.70 5.81
N LYS A 186 -13.00 11.57 7.09
CA LYS A 186 -13.07 12.70 8.03
C LYS A 186 -11.71 13.05 8.66
N TYR A 187 -10.72 12.16 8.60
CA TYR A 187 -9.41 12.40 9.20
C TYR A 187 -8.71 13.60 8.54
N GLN A 188 -8.16 14.51 9.35
CA GLN A 188 -7.63 15.81 8.88
C GLN A 188 -6.11 15.84 8.63
N GLY A 189 -5.39 14.74 8.88
CA GLY A 189 -3.95 14.69 8.61
C GLY A 189 -3.60 14.67 7.13
N THR A 190 -2.36 15.04 6.81
CA THR A 190 -1.95 15.34 5.43
C THR A 190 -1.87 14.11 4.54
N CYS A 191 -1.28 13.02 5.03
CA CYS A 191 -1.13 11.77 4.26
C CYS A 191 -1.31 10.54 5.16
N VAL A 192 -2.40 9.81 4.97
CA VAL A 192 -2.79 8.69 5.84
C VAL A 192 -3.11 7.44 5.04
N SER A 193 -2.67 6.28 5.52
CA SER A 193 -3.03 5.01 4.90
C SER A 193 -4.54 4.75 4.97
N ALA A 194 -5.08 4.27 3.86
CA ALA A 194 -6.42 3.74 3.69
C ALA A 194 -6.38 2.38 2.99
N THR A 195 -5.22 1.71 3.01
CA THR A 195 -5.00 0.42 2.34
C THR A 195 -5.96 -0.66 2.82
N ASP A 196 -6.32 -0.64 4.11
CA ASP A 196 -7.31 -1.53 4.71
C ASP A 196 -8.73 -1.37 4.12
N LEU A 197 -8.99 -0.27 3.41
CA LEU A 197 -10.29 0.08 2.83
C LEU A 197 -10.30 0.03 1.29
N ILE A 198 -9.29 -0.58 0.65
CA ILE A 198 -9.16 -0.61 -0.81
C ILE A 198 -10.40 -1.19 -1.50
N GLU A 199 -10.96 -2.28 -0.96
CA GLU A 199 -12.13 -2.91 -1.57
C GLU A 199 -13.38 -2.01 -1.44
N ASP A 200 -13.53 -1.29 -0.31
CA ASP A 200 -14.60 -0.29 -0.14
C ASP A 200 -14.43 0.88 -1.13
N ILE A 201 -13.19 1.33 -1.37
CA ILE A 201 -12.87 2.39 -2.33
C ILE A 201 -13.23 1.96 -3.76
N LYS A 202 -12.84 0.73 -4.16
CA LYS A 202 -13.18 0.17 -5.47
C LYS A 202 -14.70 0.02 -5.63
N LEU A 203 -15.39 -0.46 -4.60
CA LEU A 203 -16.85 -0.58 -4.61
C LEU A 203 -17.52 0.79 -4.78
N ALA A 204 -17.04 1.83 -4.08
CA ALA A 204 -17.55 3.19 -4.23
C ALA A 204 -17.35 3.74 -5.64
N LEU A 205 -16.19 3.49 -6.26
CA LEU A 205 -15.93 3.86 -7.66
C LEU A 205 -16.89 3.17 -8.62
N GLU A 206 -17.10 1.86 -8.48
CA GLU A 206 -17.99 1.10 -9.36
C GLU A 206 -19.46 1.50 -9.19
N SER A 207 -19.90 1.74 -7.96
CA SER A 207 -21.23 2.27 -7.66
C SER A 207 -21.45 3.67 -8.23
N SER A 208 -20.45 4.54 -8.15
CA SER A 208 -20.48 5.87 -8.77
C SER A 208 -20.64 5.79 -10.29
N LYS A 209 -19.89 4.90 -10.97
CA LYS A 209 -20.01 4.69 -12.43
C LYS A 209 -21.41 4.21 -12.82
N LYS A 210 -21.99 3.29 -12.03
CA LYS A 210 -23.33 2.73 -12.26
C LYS A 210 -24.46 3.65 -11.81
N LYS A 211 -24.16 4.74 -11.10
CA LYS A 211 -25.12 5.60 -10.41
C LYS A 211 -26.08 4.81 -9.50
N SER A 212 -25.59 3.75 -8.86
CA SER A 212 -26.40 2.88 -8.00
C SER A 212 -25.81 2.79 -6.59
N LYS A 213 -26.67 2.74 -5.57
CA LYS A 213 -26.22 2.64 -4.18
C LYS A 213 -25.55 1.28 -3.94
N PRO A 214 -24.36 1.23 -3.32
CA PRO A 214 -23.71 -0.03 -3.01
C PRO A 214 -24.46 -0.79 -1.91
N ASN A 215 -24.48 -2.12 -2.00
CA ASN A 215 -24.89 -2.97 -0.90
C ASN A 215 -23.64 -3.32 -0.07
N PHE A 216 -23.37 -2.51 0.96
CA PHE A 216 -22.33 -2.85 1.93
C PHE A 216 -22.83 -4.00 2.79
N LYS A 217 -22.30 -5.21 2.57
CA LYS A 217 -22.53 -6.31 3.50
C LYS A 217 -21.99 -5.85 4.86
N ARG A 218 -22.88 -5.72 5.85
CA ARG A 218 -22.48 -5.52 7.25
C ARG A 218 -21.65 -6.73 7.65
N GLY A 219 -20.33 -6.62 7.55
CA GLY A 219 -19.43 -7.54 8.21
C GLY A 219 -19.73 -7.48 9.70
N VAL A 220 -20.12 -8.61 10.26
CA VAL A 220 -20.20 -8.80 11.71
C VAL A 220 -18.80 -8.50 12.23
N PHE A 221 -18.64 -7.38 12.92
CA PHE A 221 -17.48 -7.19 13.80
C PHE A 221 -17.57 -8.32 14.82
N ARG A 222 -16.68 -9.31 14.69
CA ARG A 222 -16.36 -10.26 15.74
C ARG A 222 -15.18 -9.73 16.51
#